data_AF-A0A645FEE3-F1
#
_entry.id   AF-A0A645FEE3-F1
#
_cell.length_a   1.000
_cell.length_b   1.000
_cell.length_c   1.000
_cell.angle_alpha   90.00
_cell.angle_beta   90.00
_cell.angle_gamma   90.00
#
_symmetry.space_group_name_H-M   'P 1'
#
loop_
_entity.id
_entity.type
_entity.pdbx_description
1 polymer ?
#
loop_
_entity_poly.entity_id
_entity_poly.type
_entity_poly.pdbx_seq_one_letter_code
_entity_poly.pdbx_strand_id
1 'polypeptide(L)' 'MGFPILIGWALSTTNIGVTDPKMYDYTVPMLIFAALGVLAFLLGLWLKVEDKKKGYGLETPNIKN' A
#
# COMPACT_ATOMS: atom_id res chain seq x y z
N MET A 1 -1.56 -13.56 -1.94
CA MET A 1 -1.35 -13.51 -3.41
C MET A 1 -2.21 -12.49 -4.16
N GLY A 2 -3.08 -11.70 -3.51
CA GLY A 2 -3.97 -10.77 -4.23
C GLY A 2 -3.29 -9.53 -4.83
N PHE A 3 -2.26 -9.00 -4.19
CA PHE A 3 -1.64 -7.75 -4.62
C PHE A 3 -0.89 -7.87 -5.98
N PRO A 4 -0.08 -8.91 -6.24
CA PRO A 4 0.48 -9.13 -7.59
C PRO A 4 -0.57 -9.30 -8.69
N ILE A 5 -1.72 -9.90 -8.38
CA ILE A 5 -2.82 -10.08 -9.34
C ILE A 5 -3.42 -8.71 -9.72
N LEU A 6 -3.64 -7.82 -8.75
CA LEU A 6 -4.14 -6.47 -8.99
C LEU A 6 -3.19 -5.67 -9.91
N ILE A 7 -1.89 -5.73 -9.65
CA ILE A 7 -0.89 -5.03 -10.47
C ILE A 7 -0.83 -5.61 -11.89
N GLY A 8 -0.87 -6.95 -12.02
CA GLY A 8 -0.93 -7.60 -13.33
C GLY A 8 -2.18 -7.23 -14.12
N TRP A 9 -3.34 -7.15 -13.46
CA TRP A 9 -4.59 -6.70 -14.07
C TRP A 9 -4.51 -5.22 -14.52
N ALA A 10 -3.97 -4.34 -13.67
CA ALA A 10 -3.81 -2.93 -14.00
C ALA A 10 -2.90 -2.76 -15.23
N LEU A 11 -1.75 -3.44 -15.27
CA LEU A 11 -0.83 -3.41 -16.39
C LEU A 11 -1.47 -3.91 -17.69
N SER A 12 -2.16 -5.04 -17.65
CA SER A 12 -2.83 -5.62 -18.83
C SER A 12 -3.91 -4.70 -19.40
N THR A 13 -4.65 -4.02 -18.52
CA THR A 13 -5.75 -3.12 -18.90
C THR A 13 -5.24 -1.79 -19.44
N THR A 14 -4.14 -1.26 -18.92
CA THR A 14 -3.61 0.06 -19.33
C THR A 14 -2.66 -0.03 -20.52
N ASN A 15 -2.13 -1.21 -20.83
CA ASN A 15 -1.14 -1.44 -21.89
C ASN A 15 -1.66 -2.38 -22.99
N ILE A 16 -2.91 -2.19 -23.43
CA ILE A 16 -3.52 -3.03 -24.47
C ILE A 16 -2.73 -2.89 -25.78
N GLY A 17 -2.33 -4.02 -26.35
CA GLY A 17 -1.61 -4.07 -27.62
C GLY A 17 -0.11 -3.82 -27.51
N VAL A 18 0.43 -3.56 -26.32
CA VAL A 18 1.88 -3.49 -26.09
C VAL A 18 2.41 -4.91 -25.86
N THR A 19 3.26 -5.38 -26.76
CA THR A 19 3.82 -6.75 -26.72
C THR A 19 5.23 -6.81 -26.13
N ASP A 20 5.97 -5.69 -26.16
CA ASP A 20 7.28 -5.57 -25.51
C ASP A 20 7.10 -5.03 -24.07
N PRO A 21 7.43 -5.82 -23.03
CA PRO A 21 7.34 -5.39 -21.63
C PRO A 21 8.16 -4.13 -21.31
N LYS A 22 9.20 -3.82 -22.09
CA LYS A 22 10.02 -2.61 -21.87
C LYS A 22 9.28 -1.32 -22.20
N MET A 23 8.18 -1.42 -22.94
CA MET A 23 7.36 -0.30 -23.39
C MET A 23 6.10 -0.13 -22.53
N TYR A 24 5.97 -0.86 -21.42
CA TYR A 24 4.82 -0.74 -20.53
C TYR A 24 4.83 0.61 -19.80
N ASP A 25 3.67 1.25 -19.80
CA ASP A 25 3.37 2.36 -18.91
C ASP A 25 3.02 1.80 -17.51
N TYR A 26 3.87 2.16 -16.54
CA TYR A 26 3.75 1.79 -15.13
C TYR A 26 3.10 2.87 -14.27
N THR A 27 2.64 3.97 -14.85
CA THR A 27 2.06 5.11 -14.12
C THR A 27 0.90 4.65 -13.22
N VAL A 28 -0.05 3.88 -13.77
CA VAL A 28 -1.22 3.41 -13.01
C VAL A 28 -0.82 2.46 -11.86
N PRO A 29 0.01 1.41 -12.07
CA PRO A 29 0.55 0.62 -10.97
C PRO A 29 1.24 1.44 -9.88
N MET A 30 2.06 2.42 -10.26
CA MET A 30 2.77 3.27 -9.31
C MET A 30 1.82 4.16 -8.50
N LEU A 31 0.73 4.65 -9.12
CA LEU A 31 -0.32 5.39 -8.42
C LEU A 31 -1.07 4.51 -7.40
N ILE A 32 -1.33 3.24 -7.73
CA ILE A 32 -1.93 2.28 -6.78
C ILE A 32 -1.02 2.11 -5.55
N PHE A 33 0.29 1.93 -5.77
CA PHE A 33 1.26 1.86 -4.67
C PHE A 33 1.29 3.13 -3.83
N ALA A 34 1.35 4.30 -4.47
CA ALA A 34 1.36 5.58 -3.78
C ALA A 34 0.10 5.78 -2.93
N ALA A 35 -1.08 5.46 -3.47
CA ALA A 35 -2.35 5.55 -2.74
C ALA A 35 -2.38 4.63 -1.51
N LEU A 36 -1.86 3.40 -1.61
CA LEU A 36 -1.74 2.50 -0.45
C LEU A 36 -0.76 3.05 0.60
N GLY A 37 0.35 3.66 0.18
CA GLY A 37 1.28 4.33 1.08
C GLY A 37 0.62 5.47 1.85
N VAL A 38 -0.15 6.32 1.16
CA VAL A 38 -0.92 7.40 1.79
C VAL A 38 -1.97 6.84 2.75
N LEU A 39 -2.70 5.80 2.34
CA LEU A 39 -3.70 5.16 3.20
C LEU A 39 -3.06 4.57 4.46
N ALA A 40 -1.95 3.84 4.32
CA ALA A 40 -1.21 3.28 5.44
C ALA A 40 -0.68 4.37 6.38
N PHE A 41 -0.20 5.49 5.83
CA PHE A 41 0.22 6.65 6.62
C PHE A 41 -0.93 7.22 7.45
N LEU A 42 -2.11 7.43 6.83
CA LEU A 42 -3.29 7.91 7.53
C LEU A 42 -3.76 6.92 8.62
N LEU A 43 -3.75 5.62 8.33
CA LEU A 43 -4.06 4.59 9.31
C LEU A 43 -3.07 4.58 10.48
N GLY A 44 -1.78 4.79 10.22
CA GLY A 44 -0.77 4.92 11.26
C GLY A 44 -1.00 6.12 12.18
N LEU A 45 -1.35 7.28 11.60
CA LEU A 45 -1.73 8.46 12.38
C LEU A 45 -2.98 8.20 13.22
N TRP A 46 -3.98 7.53 12.66
CA TRP A 46 -5.19 7.19 13.40
C TRP A 46 -4.90 6.22 14.55
N LEU A 47 -4.12 5.16 14.31
CA LEU A 47 -3.71 4.22 15.35
C LEU A 47 -2.93 4.91 16.47
N LYS A 48 -2.06 5.87 16.16
CA LYS A 48 -1.36 6.67 17.18
C LYS A 48 -2.32 7.49 18.06
N VAL A 49 -3.36 8.07 17.46
CA VAL A 49 -4.40 8.79 18.21
C VAL A 49 -5.20 7.83 19.09
N GLU A 50 -5.55 6.67 18.54
CA GLU A 50 -6.32 5.66 19.24
C GLU A 50 -5.54 5.06 20.44
N ASP A 51 -4.24 4.79 20.24
CA ASP A 51 -3.33 4.34 21.30
C ASP A 51 -3.27 5.33 22.47
N LYS A 52 -3.19 6.63 22.17
CA LYS A 52 -3.22 7.69 23.19
C LYS A 52 -4.55 7.77 23.94
N LYS A 53 -5.68 7.54 23.27
CA LYS A 53 -7.02 7.65 23.87
C LYS A 53 -7.37 6.44 24.73
N LYS A 54 -7.01 5.24 24.28
CA LYS A 54 -7.43 3.97 24.89
C LYS A 54 -6.32 3.27 25.67
N GLY A 55 -5.09 3.76 25.59
CA GLY A 55 -3.96 3.25 26.35
C GLY A 55 -3.57 1.82 25.95
N TYR A 56 -3.68 1.49 24.66
CA TYR A 56 -3.37 0.14 24.17
C TYR A 56 -1.89 -0.23 24.35
N GLY A 57 -1.01 0.76 24.51
CA GLY A 57 0.42 0.55 24.68
C GLY A 57 1.06 0.00 23.40
N LEU A 58 0.49 0.31 22.24
CA LEU A 58 0.97 -0.17 20.93
C LEU A 58 2.39 0.31 20.64
N GLU A 59 2.79 1.47 21.19
CA GLU A 59 4.15 1.98 21.09
C GLU A 59 5.10 1.41 22.17
N THR A 60 4.59 0.66 23.15
CA THR A 60 5.43 0.09 24.21
C THR A 60 6.09 -1.22 23.78
N PRO A 61 7.31 -1.53 24.26
CA PRO A 61 7.94 -2.81 24.00
C PRO A 61 7.07 -3.96 24.50
N ASN A 62 6.86 -4.96 23.63
CA ASN A 62 6.08 -6.16 23.99
C ASN A 62 6.80 -7.01 25.06
N ILE A 63 8.14 -6.92 25.13
CA ILE A 63 8.96 -7.56 26.18
C ILE A 63 9.48 -6.46 27.09
N LYS A 64 9.12 -6.54 28.37
CA LYS A 64 9.59 -5.66 29.43
C LYS A 64 10.51 -6.50 30.32
N ASN A 65 11.81 -6.20 30.30
CA ASN A 65 12.77 -6.81 31.22
C ASN A 65 12.50 -6.40 32.66
#